data_AF-A0A421DQF2-F1
#
_entry.id   AF-A0A421DQF2-F1
#
_cell.length_a   1.000
_cell.length_b   1.000
_cell.length_c   1.000
_cell.angle_alpha   90.00
_cell.angle_beta   90.00
_cell.angle_gamma   90.00
#
_symmetry.space_group_name_H-M   'P 1'
#
loop_
_entity.id
_entity.type
_entity.pdbx_description
1 polymer ?
#
loop_
_entity_poly.entity_id
_entity_poly.type
_entity_poly.pdbx_seq_one_letter_code
_entity_poly.pdbx_strand_id
1 'polypeptide(L)'
;MDRREEELHTLAEQVIGSLKQLPYDGQERQITISVGGNNPGSIHVGSVVNINHAPKRPPELHEMDDHTLQQIKRELISKRNESKRRSYFNIPSALFVGLALLAFGFVLWNIFLMYNGESHWLVLSENTLFLFLGWASLVMLAGKSMDKIRKIESRIINENQHTIDSIDVIFRRRDI
;
A
#
# COMPACT_ATOMS: atom_id res chain seq x y z
N MET A 1 -44.48 3.00 -48.77
CA MET A 1 -43.55 2.20 -47.95
C MET A 1 -42.44 3.11 -47.52
N ASP A 2 -42.13 3.08 -46.23
CA ASP A 2 -41.14 3.99 -45.65
C ASP A 2 -39.74 3.51 -46.05
N ARG A 3 -38.85 4.42 -46.45
CA ARG A 3 -37.48 4.08 -46.90
C ARG A 3 -36.73 3.19 -45.90
N ARG A 4 -37.03 3.37 -44.61
CA ARG A 4 -36.49 2.56 -43.52
C ARG A 4 -36.99 1.11 -43.55
N GLU A 5 -38.23 0.85 -43.95
CA GLU A 5 -38.78 -0.51 -44.06
C GLU A 5 -38.09 -1.29 -45.19
N GLU A 6 -37.79 -0.62 -46.29
CA GLU A 6 -37.09 -1.22 -47.44
C GLU A 6 -35.61 -1.52 -47.11
N GLU A 7 -34.94 -0.61 -46.40
CA GLU A 7 -33.58 -0.82 -45.89
C GLU A 7 -33.50 -1.97 -44.84
N LEU A 8 -34.53 -2.09 -43.98
CA LEU A 8 -34.61 -3.21 -43.02
C LEU A 8 -34.90 -4.54 -43.72
N HIS A 9 -35.76 -4.52 -44.75
CA HIS A 9 -36.12 -5.73 -45.47
C HIS A 9 -34.93 -6.28 -46.26
N THR A 10 -34.19 -5.40 -46.94
CA THR A 10 -32.97 -5.76 -47.68
C THR A 10 -31.87 -6.27 -46.75
N LEU A 11 -31.69 -5.66 -45.56
CA LEU A 11 -30.76 -6.15 -44.55
C LEU A 11 -31.14 -7.56 -44.05
N ALA A 12 -32.44 -7.79 -43.80
CA ALA A 12 -32.94 -9.09 -43.36
C ALA A 12 -32.70 -10.18 -44.43
N GLU A 13 -32.92 -9.87 -45.71
CA GLU A 13 -32.62 -10.79 -46.81
C GLU A 13 -31.13 -11.13 -46.92
N GLN A 14 -30.25 -10.15 -46.73
CA GLN A 14 -28.79 -10.38 -46.73
C GLN A 14 -28.35 -11.27 -45.56
N VAL A 15 -28.94 -11.07 -44.37
CA VAL A 15 -28.66 -11.91 -43.18
C VAL A 15 -29.17 -13.33 -43.42
N ILE A 16 -30.39 -13.50 -43.93
CA ILE A 16 -30.96 -14.82 -44.25
C ILE A 16 -30.14 -15.52 -45.33
N GLY A 17 -29.72 -14.80 -46.38
CA GLY A 17 -28.87 -15.34 -47.43
C GLY A 17 -27.53 -15.86 -46.90
N SER A 18 -26.91 -15.11 -45.99
CA SER A 18 -25.66 -15.52 -45.32
C SER A 18 -25.86 -16.72 -44.40
N LEU A 19 -26.99 -16.80 -43.69
CA LEU A 19 -27.32 -17.94 -42.81
C LEU A 19 -27.56 -19.24 -43.58
N LYS A 20 -28.13 -19.17 -44.80
CA LYS A 20 -28.36 -20.33 -45.67
C LYS A 20 -27.07 -20.95 -46.21
N GLN A 21 -26.00 -20.16 -46.31
CA GLN A 21 -24.69 -20.64 -46.79
C GLN A 21 -23.91 -21.42 -45.71
N LEU A 22 -24.34 -21.38 -44.45
CA LEU A 22 -23.70 -22.08 -43.34
C LEU A 22 -24.31 -23.49 -43.14
N PRO A 23 -23.48 -24.53 -42.91
CA PRO A 23 -23.93 -25.93 -42.77
C PRO A 23 -24.93 -26.09 -41.62
N TYR A 24 -26.07 -26.73 -41.89
CA TYR A 24 -27.16 -26.89 -40.92
C TYR A 24 -26.92 -28.12 -40.02
N ASP A 25 -26.37 -27.88 -38.83
CA ASP A 25 -26.01 -28.92 -37.87
C ASP A 25 -27.11 -29.21 -36.83
N GLY A 26 -28.33 -28.67 -37.03
CA GLY A 26 -29.49 -28.90 -36.14
C GLY A 26 -29.45 -28.22 -34.77
N GLN A 27 -28.44 -27.40 -34.48
CA GLN A 27 -28.32 -26.63 -33.23
C GLN A 27 -28.83 -25.19 -33.37
N GLU A 28 -29.34 -24.63 -32.26
CA GLU A 28 -29.72 -23.21 -32.18
C GLU A 28 -28.51 -22.32 -32.48
N ARG A 29 -28.66 -21.40 -33.44
CA ARG A 29 -27.58 -20.49 -33.85
C ARG A 29 -27.73 -19.15 -33.14
N GLN A 30 -26.72 -18.77 -32.38
CA GLN A 30 -26.64 -17.42 -31.80
C GLN A 30 -26.01 -16.46 -32.81
N ILE A 31 -26.68 -15.33 -33.07
CA ILE A 31 -26.19 -14.24 -33.89
C ILE A 31 -25.84 -13.08 -32.96
N THR A 32 -24.59 -12.59 -33.02
CA THR A 32 -24.16 -11.41 -32.25
C THR A 32 -23.97 -10.25 -33.19
N ILE A 33 -24.78 -9.21 -33.02
CA ILE A 33 -24.65 -7.94 -33.76
C ILE A 33 -23.88 -6.98 -32.87
N SER A 34 -22.65 -6.64 -33.25
CA SER A 34 -21.85 -5.63 -32.56
C SER A 34 -22.10 -4.25 -33.14
N VAL A 35 -22.78 -3.39 -32.39
CA VAL A 35 -22.94 -1.96 -32.71
C VAL A 35 -22.04 -1.18 -31.75
N GLY A 36 -20.95 -0.60 -32.25
CA GLY A 36 -20.02 0.17 -31.42
C GLY A 36 -19.22 1.22 -32.20
N GLY A 37 -19.27 2.47 -31.73
CA GLY A 37 -18.45 3.60 -32.20
C GLY A 37 -18.97 4.33 -33.45
N ASN A 38 -18.10 5.17 -34.06
CA ASN A 38 -18.35 5.96 -35.27
C ASN A 38 -18.35 5.14 -36.59
N ASN A 39 -18.36 3.81 -36.51
CA ASN A 39 -18.40 2.94 -37.69
C ASN A 39 -19.80 2.33 -37.84
N PRO A 40 -20.34 2.23 -39.08
CA PRO A 40 -21.57 1.49 -39.34
C PRO A 40 -21.37 0.05 -38.87
N GLY A 41 -22.26 -0.42 -37.98
CA GLY A 41 -22.11 -1.71 -37.30
C GLY A 41 -21.85 -2.86 -38.27
N SER A 42 -20.86 -3.70 -37.97
CA SER A 42 -20.54 -4.88 -38.77
C SER A 42 -21.31 -6.09 -38.24
N ILE A 43 -21.91 -6.84 -39.16
CA ILE A 43 -22.57 -8.11 -38.85
C ILE A 43 -21.58 -9.23 -39.20
N HIS A 44 -21.02 -9.88 -38.18
CA HIS A 44 -20.17 -11.05 -38.37
C HIS A 44 -21.00 -12.31 -38.11
N VAL A 45 -21.18 -13.14 -39.15
CA VAL A 45 -21.89 -14.41 -39.05
C VAL A 45 -20.87 -15.54 -39.09
N GLY A 46 -20.55 -16.12 -37.93
CA GLY A 46 -19.56 -17.20 -37.78
C GLY A 46 -19.26 -17.50 -36.31
N SER A 47 -18.36 -18.44 -36.05
CA SER A 47 -17.84 -18.69 -34.70
C SER A 47 -17.00 -17.47 -34.25
N VAL A 48 -17.60 -16.57 -33.48
CA VAL A 48 -16.88 -15.44 -32.89
C VAL A 48 -16.17 -15.95 -31.64
N VAL A 49 -14.87 -16.24 -31.76
CA VAL A 49 -14.02 -16.50 -30.61
C VAL A 49 -13.71 -15.15 -29.95
N ASN A 50 -14.43 -14.85 -28.86
CA ASN A 50 -14.14 -13.66 -28.07
C ASN A 50 -12.87 -13.90 -27.24
N ILE A 51 -11.71 -13.50 -27.78
CA ILE A 51 -10.44 -13.56 -27.08
C ILE A 51 -10.42 -12.42 -26.05
N ASN A 52 -10.95 -12.69 -24.87
CA ASN A 52 -10.72 -11.81 -23.73
C ASN A 52 -9.23 -11.82 -23.43
N HIS A 53 -8.54 -10.72 -23.73
CA HIS A 53 -7.16 -10.55 -23.33
C HIS A 53 -7.06 -10.77 -21.83
N ALA A 54 -6.17 -11.68 -21.42
CA ALA A 54 -5.90 -11.90 -20.01
C ALA A 54 -5.54 -10.54 -19.36
N PRO A 55 -6.05 -10.25 -18.15
CA PRO A 55 -5.71 -9.02 -17.47
C PRO A 55 -4.19 -8.89 -17.42
N LYS A 56 -3.65 -7.77 -17.92
CA LYS A 56 -2.22 -7.51 -17.91
C LYS A 56 -1.74 -7.57 -16.46
N ARG A 57 -0.92 -8.57 -16.13
CA ARG A 57 -0.28 -8.64 -14.82
C ARG A 57 0.64 -7.42 -14.66
N PRO A 58 0.76 -6.86 -13.44
CA PRO A 58 1.79 -5.87 -13.19
C PRO A 58 3.17 -6.48 -13.52
N PRO A 59 4.03 -5.76 -14.25
CA PRO A 59 5.36 -6.26 -14.59
C PRO A 59 6.16 -6.52 -13.31
N GLU A 60 6.91 -7.61 -13.29
CA GLU A 60 7.79 -7.91 -12.16
C GLU A 60 9.02 -7.00 -12.18
N LEU A 61 9.69 -6.83 -11.02
CA LEU A 61 10.85 -5.93 -10.89
C LEU A 61 11.91 -6.15 -11.99
N HIS A 62 12.17 -7.40 -12.39
CA HIS A 62 13.16 -7.71 -13.43
C HIS A 62 12.73 -7.36 -14.87
N GLU A 63 11.44 -7.11 -15.11
CA GLU A 63 10.85 -6.77 -16.41
C GLU A 63 10.72 -5.26 -16.59
N MET A 64 10.84 -4.50 -15.51
CA MET A 64 10.74 -3.04 -15.54
C MET A 64 11.94 -2.41 -16.25
N ASP A 65 11.71 -1.28 -16.90
CA ASP A 65 12.76 -0.46 -17.50
C ASP A 65 13.63 0.20 -16.42
N ASP A 66 14.87 0.57 -16.79
CA ASP A 66 15.85 1.09 -15.84
C ASP A 66 15.42 2.40 -15.19
N HIS A 67 14.72 3.26 -15.94
CA HIS A 67 14.23 4.52 -15.42
C HIS A 67 13.17 4.29 -14.33
N THR A 68 12.20 3.40 -14.57
CA THR A 68 11.21 3.01 -13.55
C THR A 68 11.88 2.37 -12.32
N LEU A 69 12.88 1.49 -12.52
CA LEU A 69 13.64 0.91 -11.41
C LEU A 69 14.39 1.95 -10.58
N GLN A 70 14.99 2.96 -11.23
CA GLN A 70 15.65 4.06 -10.52
C GLN A 70 14.67 4.91 -9.73
N GLN A 71 13.48 5.18 -10.29
CA GLN A 71 12.42 5.90 -9.58
C GLN A 71 11.96 5.15 -8.34
N ILE A 72 11.67 3.85 -8.47
CA ILE A 72 11.29 2.98 -7.36
C ILE A 72 12.38 2.96 -6.30
N LYS A 73 13.65 2.80 -6.69
CA LYS A 73 14.78 2.85 -5.74
C LYS A 73 14.83 4.15 -4.95
N ARG A 74 14.66 5.31 -5.62
CA ARG A 74 14.64 6.62 -4.94
C ARG A 74 13.47 6.74 -3.97
N GLU A 75 12.29 6.29 -4.37
CA GLU A 75 11.10 6.29 -3.50
C GLU A 75 11.31 5.41 -2.27
N LEU A 76 11.84 4.20 -2.44
CA LEU A 76 12.16 3.28 -1.35
C LEU A 76 13.21 3.85 -0.40
N ILE A 77 14.25 4.53 -0.92
CA ILE A 77 15.25 5.21 -0.08
C ILE A 77 14.60 6.31 0.74
N SER A 78 13.70 7.10 0.13
CA SER A 78 12.95 8.15 0.83
C SER A 78 12.09 7.56 1.94
N LYS A 79 11.28 6.54 1.64
CA LYS A 79 10.43 5.83 2.62
C LYS A 79 11.26 5.23 3.76
N ARG A 80 12.40 4.61 3.44
CA ARG A 80 13.33 4.07 4.45
C ARG A 80 13.84 5.16 5.40
N ASN A 81 14.26 6.30 4.85
CA ASN A 81 14.76 7.41 5.67
C ASN A 81 13.64 8.04 6.52
N GLU A 82 12.43 8.14 5.97
CA GLU A 82 11.26 8.59 6.71
C GLU A 82 10.90 7.64 7.85
N SER A 83 10.83 6.33 7.59
CA SER A 83 10.61 5.30 8.61
C SER A 83 11.68 5.32 9.71
N LYS A 84 12.95 5.52 9.34
CA LYS A 84 14.03 5.73 10.33
C LYS A 84 13.73 6.96 11.19
N ARG A 85 13.38 8.09 10.58
CA ARG A 85 13.07 9.32 11.33
C ARG A 85 11.90 9.12 12.28
N ARG A 86 10.82 8.49 11.82
CA ARG A 86 9.66 8.14 12.66
C ARG A 86 10.10 7.25 13.81
N SER A 87 10.83 6.16 13.56
CA SER A 87 11.33 5.24 14.60
C SER A 87 12.03 5.93 15.79
N TYR A 88 12.74 7.03 15.55
CA TYR A 88 13.40 7.83 16.61
C TYR A 88 12.55 8.99 17.14
N PHE A 89 11.81 9.69 16.28
CA PHE A 89 11.00 10.87 16.62
C PHE A 89 9.51 10.57 16.58
N ASN A 90 9.04 9.76 17.53
CA ASN A 90 7.62 9.46 17.71
C ASN A 90 7.10 10.04 19.02
N ILE A 91 5.78 10.22 19.12
CA ILE A 91 5.11 10.71 20.33
C ILE A 91 5.51 9.90 21.59
N PRO A 92 5.59 8.56 21.55
CA PRO A 92 6.03 7.78 22.72
C PRO A 92 7.50 8.01 23.10
N SER A 93 8.38 8.30 22.13
CA SER A 93 9.79 8.60 22.45
C SER A 93 9.93 9.97 23.11
N ALA A 94 9.19 10.98 22.63
CA ALA A 94 9.13 12.30 23.28
C ALA A 94 8.55 12.20 24.70
N LEU A 95 7.48 11.42 24.89
CA LEU A 95 6.86 11.20 26.19
C LEU A 95 7.81 10.47 27.15
N PHE A 96 8.53 9.45 26.67
CA PHE A 96 9.53 8.75 27.46
C PHE A 96 10.69 9.66 27.90
N VAL A 97 11.22 10.47 26.98
CA VAL A 97 12.27 11.47 27.30
C VAL A 97 11.76 12.50 28.31
N GLY A 98 10.51 12.97 28.15
CA GLY A 98 9.88 13.87 29.11
C GLY A 98 9.76 13.27 30.51
N LEU A 99 9.30 12.01 30.61
CA LEU A 99 9.22 11.30 31.89
C LEU A 99 10.60 11.11 32.53
N ALA A 100 11.63 10.79 31.73
CA ALA A 100 13.00 10.65 32.22
C ALA A 100 13.58 11.98 32.73
N LEU A 101 13.33 13.10 32.03
CA LEU A 101 13.73 14.43 32.47
C LEU A 101 13.00 14.85 33.75
N LEU A 102 11.71 14.53 33.88
CA LEU A 102 10.95 14.78 35.11
C LEU A 102 11.50 13.99 36.28
N ALA A 103 11.85 12.71 36.09
CA ALA A 103 12.47 11.90 37.14
C ALA A 103 13.85 12.46 37.53
N PHE A 104 14.66 12.86 36.56
CA PHE A 104 15.97 13.47 36.80
C PHE A 104 15.84 14.80 37.58
N GLY A 105 14.93 15.67 37.15
CA GLY A 105 14.63 16.92 37.85
C GLY A 105 14.11 16.69 39.26
N PHE A 106 13.26 15.68 39.47
CA PHE A 106 12.75 15.30 40.78
C PHE A 106 13.87 14.86 41.73
N VAL A 107 14.82 14.05 41.24
CA VAL A 107 15.99 13.62 42.02
C VAL A 107 16.85 14.82 42.39
N LEU A 108 17.18 15.69 41.43
CA LEU A 108 17.96 16.90 41.67
C LEU A 108 17.28 17.83 42.68
N TRP A 109 15.96 18.00 42.56
CA TRP A 109 15.17 18.82 43.48
C TRP A 109 15.23 18.27 44.91
N ASN A 110 15.10 16.96 45.08
CA ASN A 110 15.21 16.35 46.41
C ASN A 110 16.61 16.46 47.00
N ILE A 111 17.67 16.35 46.19
CA ILE A 111 19.05 16.59 46.64
C ILE A 111 19.21 18.03 47.13
N PHE A 112 18.66 19.01 46.39
CA PHE A 112 18.68 20.41 46.77
C PHE A 112 17.94 20.67 48.10
N LEU A 113 16.74 20.11 48.27
CA LEU A 113 15.98 20.20 49.53
C LEU A 113 16.75 19.59 50.70
N MET A 114 17.39 18.44 50.49
CA MET A 114 18.21 17.77 51.50
C MET A 114 19.41 18.63 51.93
N TYR A 115 20.05 19.32 50.99
CA TYR A 115 21.17 20.22 51.28
C TYR A 115 20.74 21.45 52.09
N ASN A 116 19.53 21.97 51.86
CA ASN A 116 18.98 23.12 52.59
C ASN A 116 18.30 22.73 53.91
N GLY A 117 18.26 21.45 54.27
CA GLY A 117 17.62 20.95 55.49
C GLY A 117 16.08 21.00 55.45
N GLU A 118 15.48 21.15 54.27
CA GLU A 118 14.03 21.15 54.09
C GLU A 118 13.47 19.72 53.97
N SER A 119 12.16 19.57 54.22
CA SER A 119 11.48 18.28 54.08
C SER A 119 11.50 17.82 52.61
N HIS A 120 12.04 16.62 52.38
CA HIS A 120 12.22 16.04 51.06
C HIS A 120 11.13 15.00 50.79
N TRP A 121 10.69 14.92 49.53
CA TRP A 121 9.54 14.11 49.10
C TRP A 121 9.90 12.63 48.85
N LEU A 122 11.17 12.26 49.04
CA LEU A 122 11.65 10.87 48.99
C LEU A 122 11.26 10.05 50.24
N VAL A 123 10.68 10.68 51.27
CA VAL A 123 10.12 9.94 52.40
C VAL A 123 8.91 9.14 51.91
N LEU A 124 9.07 7.81 51.82
CA LEU A 124 8.00 6.89 51.42
C LEU A 124 6.82 7.02 52.41
N SER A 125 5.80 7.73 51.97
CA SER A 125 4.48 7.81 52.57
C SER A 125 3.46 7.06 51.69
N GLU A 126 2.32 6.66 52.25
CA GLU A 126 1.27 5.97 51.48
C GLU A 126 0.85 6.76 50.23
N ASN A 127 0.78 8.10 50.32
CA ASN A 127 0.41 8.95 49.19
C ASN A 127 1.50 9.04 48.10
N THR A 128 2.77 8.98 48.48
CA THR A 128 3.89 9.03 47.50
C THR A 128 4.04 7.70 46.77
N LEU A 129 3.71 6.57 47.42
CA LEU A 129 3.69 5.24 46.78
C LEU A 129 2.77 5.19 45.54
N PHE A 130 1.55 5.70 45.62
CA PHE A 130 0.62 5.74 44.48
C PHE A 130 1.15 6.59 43.32
N LEU A 131 1.84 7.68 43.64
CA LEU A 131 2.50 8.56 42.66
C LEU A 131 3.62 7.84 41.90
N PHE A 132 4.48 7.10 42.62
CA PHE A 132 5.51 6.26 42.00
C PHE A 132 4.94 5.12 41.18
N LEU A 133 3.87 4.46 41.66
CA LEU A 133 3.20 3.40 40.92
C LEU A 133 2.59 3.91 39.61
N GLY A 134 1.92 5.07 39.66
CA GLY A 134 1.36 5.73 38.49
C GLY A 134 2.43 6.12 37.46
N TRP A 135 3.55 6.69 37.94
CA TRP A 135 4.69 7.03 37.08
C TRP A 135 5.32 5.79 36.45
N ALA A 136 5.57 4.73 37.23
CA ALA A 136 6.15 3.48 36.73
C ALA A 136 5.25 2.83 35.67
N SER A 137 3.93 2.84 35.88
CA SER A 137 2.94 2.37 34.91
C SER A 137 2.99 3.16 33.60
N LEU A 138 3.05 4.50 33.68
CA LEU A 138 3.18 5.36 32.50
C LEU A 138 4.46 5.10 31.72
N VAL A 139 5.59 4.96 32.41
CA VAL A 139 6.88 4.61 31.77
C VAL A 139 6.80 3.26 31.08
N MET A 140 6.20 2.26 31.72
CA MET A 140 6.05 0.93 31.16
C MET A 140 5.16 0.94 29.89
N LEU A 141 4.05 1.69 29.91
CA LEU A 141 3.17 1.85 28.76
C LEU A 141 3.85 2.60 27.60
N ALA A 142 4.58 3.68 27.91
CA ALA A 142 5.35 4.43 26.94
C ALA A 142 6.44 3.56 26.28
N GLY A 143 7.21 2.83 27.10
CA GLY A 143 8.25 1.91 26.64
C GLY A 143 7.70 0.80 25.75
N LYS A 144 6.64 0.11 26.17
CA LYS A 144 5.98 -0.92 25.35
C LYS A 144 5.47 -0.37 24.01
N SER A 145 4.89 0.82 24.02
CA SER A 145 4.37 1.46 22.80
C SER A 145 5.52 1.84 21.86
N MET A 146 6.62 2.37 22.41
CA MET A 146 7.83 2.69 21.66
C MET A 146 8.45 1.45 21.02
N ASP A 147 8.57 0.35 21.77
CA ASP A 147 9.06 -0.92 21.24
C ASP A 147 8.18 -1.48 20.13
N LYS A 148 6.85 -1.40 20.28
CA LYS A 148 5.91 -1.83 19.25
C LYS A 148 6.13 -1.04 17.95
N ILE A 149 6.23 0.29 18.03
CA ILE A 149 6.44 1.12 16.85
C ILE A 149 7.83 0.85 16.24
N ARG A 150 8.86 0.71 17.07
CA ARG A 150 10.21 0.36 16.60
C ARG A 150 10.23 -0.96 15.84
N LYS A 151 9.52 -1.98 16.32
CA LYS A 151 9.43 -3.28 15.62
C LYS A 151 8.76 -3.16 14.26
N ILE A 152 7.67 -2.39 14.17
CA ILE A 152 6.95 -2.17 12.91
C ILE A 152 7.84 -1.41 11.93
N GLU A 153 8.42 -0.28 12.34
CA GLU A 153 9.28 0.53 11.48
C GLU A 153 10.56 -0.22 11.06
N SER A 154 11.14 -1.04 11.95
CA SER A 154 12.30 -1.87 11.61
C SER A 154 11.97 -2.91 10.55
N ARG A 155 10.76 -3.48 10.57
CA ARG A 155 10.30 -4.40 9.52
C ARG A 155 10.19 -3.67 8.18
N ILE A 156 9.56 -2.50 8.15
CA ILE A 156 9.42 -1.68 6.93
C ILE A 156 10.79 -1.29 6.37
N ILE A 157 11.73 -0.89 7.25
CA ILE A 157 13.11 -0.57 6.85
C ILE A 157 13.79 -1.78 6.21
N ASN A 158 13.65 -2.98 6.79
CA ASN A 158 14.25 -4.21 6.27
C ASN A 158 13.62 -4.64 4.94
N GLU A 159 12.30 -4.58 4.80
CA GLU A 159 11.59 -4.91 3.55
C GLU A 159 11.97 -3.94 2.42
N ASN A 160 12.03 -2.64 2.71
CA ASN A 160 12.49 -1.64 1.74
C ASN A 160 13.96 -1.86 1.37
N GLN A 161 14.82 -2.20 2.34
CA GLN A 161 16.24 -2.49 2.07
C GLN A 161 16.41 -3.73 1.19
N HIS A 162 15.71 -4.82 1.49
CA HIS A 162 15.74 -6.03 0.66
C HIS A 162 15.30 -5.76 -0.79
N THR A 163 14.30 -4.91 -0.97
CA THR A 163 13.83 -4.52 -2.30
C THR A 163 14.86 -3.66 -3.03
N ILE A 164 15.50 -2.71 -2.34
CA ILE A 164 16.61 -1.92 -2.89
C ILE A 164 17.77 -2.84 -3.31
N ASP A 165 18.15 -3.80 -2.47
CA ASP A 165 19.23 -4.75 -2.76
C ASP A 165 18.89 -5.60 -3.99
N SER A 166 17.62 -6.01 -4.14
CA SER A 166 17.14 -6.74 -5.31
C SER A 166 17.23 -5.89 -6.59
N ILE A 167 16.89 -4.61 -6.52
CA ILE A 167 17.05 -3.66 -7.63
C ILE A 167 18.53 -3.48 -7.99
N ASP A 168 19.42 -3.39 -6.99
CA ASP A 168 20.87 -3.26 -7.21
C ASP A 168 21.47 -4.50 -7.87
N VAL A 169 20.97 -5.70 -7.55
CA VAL A 169 21.34 -6.92 -8.26
C VAL A 169 20.87 -6.88 -9.73
N ILE A 170 19.68 -6.35 -10.01
CA ILE A 170 19.19 -6.19 -11.39
C ILE A 170 20.07 -5.20 -12.16
N PHE A 171 20.41 -4.04 -11.59
CA PHE A 171 21.31 -3.07 -12.23
C PHE A 171 22.68 -3.69 -12.51
N ARG A 172 23.26 -4.40 -11.54
CA ARG A 172 24.53 -5.11 -11.74
C ARG A 172 24.46 -6.14 -12.87
N ARG A 173 23.33 -6.84 -13.04
CA ARG A 173 23.15 -7.80 -14.14
C ARG A 173 22.99 -7.14 -15.51
N ARG A 174 22.54 -5.88 -15.53
CA ARG A 174 22.35 -5.10 -16.76
C ARG A 174 23.60 -4.28 -17.13
N ASP A 175 24.69 -4.38 -16.35
CA ASP A 175 25.90 -3.58 -16.48
C ASP A 175 25.64 -2.05 -16.45
N ILE A 176 24.71 -1.63 -15.58
CA ILE A 176 24.33 -0.21 -15.36
C ILE A 176 24.87 0.29 -14.02
#